data_AF-A0AA46P538-F1
#
_entry.id   AF-A0AA46P538-F1
#
_cell.length_a   1.000
_cell.length_b   1.000
_cell.length_c   1.000
_cell.angle_alpha   90.00
_cell.angle_beta   90.00
_cell.angle_gamma   90.00
#
_symmetry.space_group_name_H-M   'P 1'
#
loop_
_entity.id
_entity.type
_entity.pdbx_description
1 polymer ?
#
loop_
_entity_poly.entity_id
_entity_poly.type
_entity_poly.pdbx_seq_one_letter_code
_entity_poly.pdbx_strand_id
1 'polypeptide(L)' 'MESKNTIDLARRIIELDILRDQLWEKLTAEAGYQAYEILRNEQNS' A
#
# COMPACT_ATOMS: atom_id res chain seq x y z
N MET A 1 9.14 7.40 26.45
CA MET A 1 9.63 8.07 25.24
C MET A 1 9.82 7.01 24.19
N GLU A 2 9.06 7.06 23.10
CA GLU A 2 9.34 6.20 21.95
C GLU A 2 10.73 6.50 21.40
N SER A 3 11.43 5.45 20.94
CA SER A 3 12.75 5.63 20.33
C SER A 3 12.60 6.44 19.03
N LYS A 4 13.62 7.21 18.64
CA LYS A 4 13.59 7.91 17.34
C LYS A 4 13.32 6.93 16.19
N ASN A 5 13.85 5.70 16.29
CA ASN A 5 13.63 4.63 15.33
C ASN A 5 12.15 4.22 15.21
N THR A 6 11.41 4.09 16.33
CA THR A 6 9.97 3.73 16.27
C THR A 6 9.13 4.84 15.64
N ILE A 7 9.47 6.11 15.87
CA ILE A 7 8.79 7.25 15.24
C ILE A 7 9.10 7.31 13.73
N ASP A 8 10.35 7.06 13.35
CA ASP A 8 10.76 7.06 11.94
C ASP A 8 10.11 5.90 11.17
N LEU A 9 9.99 4.72 11.78
CA LEU A 9 9.23 3.60 11.22
C LEU A 9 7.74 3.95 11.06
N ALA A 10 7.13 4.59 12.05
CA ALA A 10 5.72 5.00 11.97
C ALA A 10 5.49 5.99 10.82
N ARG A 11 6.38 6.98 10.64
CA ARG A 11 6.32 7.91 9.49
C ARG A 11 6.45 7.16 8.17
N ARG A 12 7.37 6.21 8.08
CA ARG A 12 7.58 5.44 6.86
C ARG A 12 6.36 4.59 6.49
N ILE A 13 5.68 4.01 7.48
CA ILE A 13 4.44 3.27 7.26
C ILE A 13 3.37 4.20 6.68
N ILE A 14 3.18 5.40 7.25
CA ILE A 14 2.21 6.39 6.74
C ILE A 14 2.50 6.76 5.28
N GLU A 15 3.77 6.98 4.92
CA GLU A 15 4.16 7.26 3.53
C GLU A 15 3.81 6.10 2.59
N LEU A 16 4.05 4.87 3.03
CA LEU A 16 3.74 3.66 2.26
C LEU A 16 2.23 3.45 2.11
N ASP A 17 1.44 3.74 3.14
CA ASP A 17 -0.03 3.65 3.07
C ASP A 17 -0.60 4.65 2.06
N ILE A 18 -0.12 5.90 2.08
CA ILE A 18 -0.53 6.91 1.10
C ILE A 18 -0.17 6.47 -0.32
N LEU A 19 1.04 5.96 -0.52
CA LEU A 19 1.48 5.46 -1.83
C LEU A 19 0.66 4.25 -2.28
N ARG A 20 0.35 3.33 -1.36
CA ARG A 20 -0.49 2.16 -1.64
C ARG A 20 -1.86 2.59 -2.15
N ASP A 21 -2.50 3.57 -1.50
CA ASP A 21 -3.82 4.05 -1.91
C ASP A 21 -3.79 4.67 -3.31
N GLN A 22 -2.77 5.47 -3.63
CA GLN A 22 -2.57 6.02 -4.97
C GLN A 22 -2.36 4.95 -6.05
N LEU A 23 -1.60 3.90 -5.73
CA LEU A 23 -1.38 2.78 -6.66
C LEU A 23 -2.65 1.94 -6.82
N TRP A 24 -3.42 1.78 -5.75
CA TRP A 24 -4.70 1.08 -5.79
C TRP A 24 -5.72 1.79 -6.68
N GLU A 25 -5.82 3.13 -6.60
CA GLU A 25 -6.66 3.92 -7.51
C GLU A 25 -6.26 3.72 -8.98
N LYS A 26 -4.96 3.69 -9.28
CA LYS A 26 -4.47 3.42 -10.64
C LYS A 26 -4.78 2.00 -11.09
N LEU A 27 -4.52 1.01 -10.23
CA LEU A 27 -4.80 -0.39 -10.54
C LEU A 27 -6.29 -0.62 -10.80
N THR A 28 -7.16 -0.03 -10.00
CA THR A 28 -8.62 -0.11 -10.19
C THR A 28 -9.09 0.64 -11.43
N ALA A 29 -8.48 1.77 -11.77
CA ALA A 29 -8.76 2.48 -13.02
C ALA A 29 -8.36 1.66 -14.27
N GLU A 30 -7.26 0.90 -14.20
CA GLU A 30 -6.77 0.09 -15.31
C GLU A 30 -7.48 -1.26 -15.44
N ALA A 31 -7.65 -1.98 -14.32
CA ALA A 31 -8.16 -3.36 -14.32
C ALA A 31 -9.64 -3.48 -13.91
N GLY A 32 -10.27 -2.38 -13.50
CA GLY A 32 -11.68 -2.37 -13.07
C GLY A 32 -11.95 -3.40 -11.97
N TYR A 33 -12.96 -4.24 -12.19
CA TYR A 33 -13.38 -5.29 -11.26
C TYR A 33 -12.34 -6.40 -11.04
N GLN A 34 -11.34 -6.54 -11.91
CA GLN A 34 -10.28 -7.56 -11.76
C GLN A 34 -9.13 -7.11 -10.84
N ALA A 35 -9.04 -5.81 -10.52
CA ALA A 35 -7.96 -5.24 -9.71
C ALA A 35 -7.73 -5.99 -8.38
N TYR A 36 -8.81 -6.38 -7.71
CA TYR A 36 -8.74 -7.11 -6.45
C TYR A 36 -8.10 -8.49 -6.60
N GLU A 37 -8.55 -9.28 -7.57
CA GLU A 37 -8.02 -10.64 -7.80
C GLU A 37 -6.56 -10.59 -8.26
N ILE A 38 -6.19 -9.62 -9.11
CA ILE A 38 -4.80 -9.41 -9.52
C ILE A 38 -3.92 -9.10 -8.30
N LEU A 39 -4.30 -8.11 -7.49
CA LEU A 39 -3.54 -7.74 -6.31
C LEU A 39 -3.41 -8.92 -5.33
N ARG A 40 -4.51 -9.67 -5.14
CA ARG A 40 -4.53 -10.84 -4.27
C ARG A 40 -3.60 -11.94 -4.76
N ASN A 41 -3.53 -12.19 -6.07
CA ASN A 41 -2.63 -13.19 -6.62
C ASN A 41 -1.17 -12.80 -6.40
N GLU A 42 -0.81 -11.54 -6.66
CA GLU A 42 0.55 -11.03 -6.43
C GLU A 42 0.95 -11.03 -4.95
N GLN A 43 0.02 -10.75 -4.03
CA GLN A 43 0.27 -10.79 -2.58
C GLN A 43 0.49 -12.20 -2.02
N ASN A 44 0.00 -13.23 -2.71
CA ASN A 44 0.11 -14.63 -2.29
C ASN A 44 1.15 -15.42 -3.10
N SER A 45 1.87 -14.76 -4.01
CA SER A 45 3.02 -15.32 -4.74
C SER A 45 4.31 -15.18 -3.95
#